data_AF-A0A2N5K4U0-F1
#
_entry.id   AF-A0A2N5K4U0-F1
#
_cell.length_a   1.000
_cell.length_b   1.000
_cell.length_c   1.000
_cell.angle_alpha   90.00
_cell.angle_beta   90.00
_cell.angle_gamma   90.00
#
_symmetry.space_group_name_H-M   'P 1'
#
loop_
_entity.id
_entity.type
_entity.pdbx_description
1 polymer ?
#
loop_
_entity_poly.entity_id
_entity_poly.type
_entity_poly.pdbx_seq_one_letter_code
_entity_poly.pdbx_strand_id
1 'polypeptide(L)' 'MTYEEARRLAQRIELDCPDYLATARLYTLPPTDGRAVVVMHRRTGQTFSIKSWHEWQLQREREGHGVQQRKVSR' A
#
# COMPACT_ATOMS: atom_id res chain seq x y z
N MET A 1 -10.97 -3.63 7.31
CA MET A 1 -10.55 -4.69 6.39
C MET A 1 -10.28 -5.98 7.16
N THR A 2 -10.79 -7.13 6.72
CA THR A 2 -10.48 -8.48 7.24
C THR A 2 -9.15 -9.01 6.64
N TYR A 3 -8.63 -10.13 7.15
CA TYR A 3 -7.42 -10.73 6.57
C TYR A 3 -7.66 -11.23 5.15
N GLU A 4 -8.83 -11.79 4.88
CA GLU A 4 -9.21 -12.23 3.54
C GLU A 4 -9.32 -11.05 2.56
N GLU A 5 -9.91 -9.94 3.00
CA GLU A 5 -9.97 -8.72 2.20
C GLU A 5 -8.56 -8.17 1.92
N ALA A 6 -7.66 -8.19 2.91
CA ALA A 6 -6.27 -7.80 2.72
C ALA A 6 -5.55 -8.72 1.71
N ARG A 7 -5.80 -10.03 1.76
CA ARG A 7 -5.23 -10.98 0.80
C ARG A 7 -5.76 -10.76 -0.62
N ARG A 8 -7.07 -10.57 -0.78
CA ARG A 8 -7.69 -10.25 -2.07
C ARG A 8 -7.15 -8.95 -2.64
N LEU A 9 -6.98 -7.93 -1.78
CA LEU A 9 -6.39 -6.65 -2.14
C LEU A 9 -4.95 -6.82 -2.61
N ALA A 10 -4.10 -7.53 -1.86
CA ALA A 10 -2.71 -7.77 -2.24
C ALA A 10 -2.59 -8.48 -3.60
N GLN A 11 -3.36 -9.56 -3.79
CA GLN A 11 -3.38 -10.29 -5.06
C GLN A 11 -3.80 -9.41 -6.24
N ARG A 12 -4.81 -8.56 -6.04
CA ARG A 12 -5.26 -7.63 -7.08
C ARG A 12 -4.20 -6.60 -7.43
N ILE A 13 -3.50 -6.05 -6.43
CA ILE A 13 -2.40 -5.10 -6.65
C ILE A 13 -1.29 -5.72 -7.50
N GLU A 14 -0.87 -6.95 -7.20
CA GLU A 14 0.18 -7.64 -7.96
C GLU A 14 -0.26 -7.98 -9.39
N LEU A 15 -1.53 -8.34 -9.59
CA LEU A 15 -2.10 -8.61 -10.92
C LEU A 15 -2.19 -7.35 -11.79
N ASP A 16 -2.68 -6.24 -11.22
CA ASP A 16 -2.87 -4.99 -11.96
C ASP A 16 -1.54 -4.23 -12.17
N CYS A 17 -0.54 -4.45 -11.31
CA CYS A 17 0.71 -3.69 -11.26
C CYS A 17 1.92 -4.59 -10.92
N PRO A 18 2.52 -5.29 -11.90
CA PRO A 18 3.60 -6.27 -11.66
C PRO A 18 4.91 -5.65 -11.14
N ASP A 19 5.07 -4.34 -11.25
CA ASP A 19 6.19 -3.58 -10.67
C ASP A 19 6.13 -3.46 -9.14
N TYR A 20 5.05 -3.95 -8.52
CA TYR A 20 4.83 -3.90 -7.09
C TYR A 20 4.65 -5.31 -6.53
N LEU A 21 5.20 -5.52 -5.34
CA LEU A 21 5.00 -6.71 -4.52
C LEU A 21 4.05 -6.34 -3.39
N ALA A 22 2.98 -7.09 -3.18
CA ALA A 22 1.99 -6.79 -2.17
C ALA A 22 1.80 -7.97 -1.21
N THR A 23 1.83 -7.70 0.09
CA THR A 23 1.68 -8.72 1.12
C THR A 23 0.66 -8.28 2.16
N ALA A 24 -0.36 -9.11 2.38
CA ALA A 24 -1.30 -8.91 3.49
C ALA A 24 -0.56 -9.06 4.82
N ARG A 25 -0.61 -8.03 5.67
CA ARG A 25 -0.02 -8.02 7.02
C ARG A 25 -1.09 -7.76 8.06
N LEU A 26 -0.96 -8.47 9.17
CA LEU A 26 -1.72 -8.25 10.39
C LEU A 26 -0.84 -7.41 11.32
N TYR A 27 -1.32 -6.24 11.73
CA TYR A 27 -0.69 -5.44 12.78
C TYR A 27 -1.62 -5.43 13.99
N THR A 28 -1.12 -5.95 15.10
CA THR A 28 -1.75 -5.82 16.41
C THR A 28 -1.04 -4.67 17.13
N LEU A 29 -1.52 -3.44 16.96
CA LEU A 29 -1.07 -2.29 17.76
C LEU A 29 -2.24 -1.85 18.64
N PRO A 30 -2.18 -1.97 19.98
CA PRO A 30 -3.21 -1.43 20.85
C PRO A 30 -3.41 0.08 20.59
N PRO A 31 -4.65 0.60 20.55
CA PRO A 31 -5.93 -0.06 20.84
C PRO A 31 -6.66 -0.64 19.60
N THR A 32 -6.00 -0.74 18.44
CA THR A 32 -6.67 -1.05 17.18
C THR A 32 -5.92 -2.14 16.40
N ASP A 33 -6.52 -3.32 16.28
CA ASP A 33 -6.07 -4.33 15.33
C ASP A 33 -6.21 -3.79 13.90
N GLY A 34 -5.09 -3.35 13.34
CA GLY A 34 -5.00 -2.78 12.01
C GLY A 34 -4.57 -3.85 11.01
N ARG A 35 -5.50 -4.28 10.14
CA ARG A 35 -5.13 -5.12 8.98
C ARG A 35 -4.85 -4.21 7.79
N ALA A 36 -3.70 -4.39 7.15
CA ALA A 36 -3.29 -3.60 6.00
C ALA A 36 -2.49 -4.47 5.02
N VAL A 37 -2.39 -4.01 3.78
CA VAL A 37 -1.50 -4.57 2.77
C VAL A 37 -0.24 -3.74 2.72
N VAL A 38 0.92 -4.38 2.91
CA VAL A 38 2.21 -3.75 2.64
C VAL A 38 2.50 -3.94 1.17
N VAL A 39 2.70 -2.83 0.46
CA VAL A 39 3.07 -2.84 -0.95
C VAL A 39 4.48 -2.30 -1.07
N MET A 40 5.33 -2.96 -1.86
CA MET A 40 6.71 -2.57 -2.13
C MET A 40 6.91 -2.38 -3.63
N HIS A 41 7.38 -1.20 -4.03
CA HIS A 41 7.77 -0.94 -5.41
C HIS A 41 9.11 -1.62 -5.71
N ARG A 42 9.16 -2.53 -6.68
CA ARG A 42 10.34 -3.38 -6.96
C ARG A 42 11.57 -2.58 -7.40
N ARG A 43 11.38 -1.54 -8.22
CA ARG A 43 12.47 -0.69 -8.73
C ARG A 43 13.05 0.28 -7.68
N THR A 44 12.20 0.91 -6.88
CA THR A 44 12.62 1.98 -5.94
C THR A 44 12.84 1.47 -4.52
N GLY A 45 12.35 0.27 -4.20
CA GLY A 45 12.36 -0.29 -2.85
C GLY A 45 11.40 0.41 -1.88
N GLN A 46 10.61 1.39 -2.33
CA GLN A 46 9.68 2.11 -1.47
C GLN A 46 8.54 1.20 -1.01
N THR A 47 8.21 1.27 0.28
CA THR A 47 7.15 0.47 0.90
C THR A 47 6.05 1.37 1.43
N PHE A 48 4.79 0.97 1.21
CA PHE A 48 3.60 1.66 1.68
C PHE A 48 2.66 0.71 2.39
N SER A 49 1.85 1.22 3.31
CA SER A 49 0.78 0.46 3.95
C SER A 49 -0.57 0.97 3.41
N ILE A 50 -1.37 0.06 2.87
CA ILE A 50 -2.64 0.35 2.20
C ILE A 50 -3.77 -0.39 2.94
N LYS A 51 -4.83 0.33 3.29
CA LYS A 51 -5.99 -0.23 4.00
C LYS A 51 -7.20 -0.48 3.09
N SER A 52 -7.18 0.04 1.87
CA SER A 52 -8.26 -0.13 0.88
C SER A 52 -7.76 0.01 -0.56
N TRP A 53 -8.54 -0.49 -1.52
CA TRP A 53 -8.24 -0.29 -2.96
C TRP A 53 -8.22 1.20 -3.34
N HIS A 54 -9.07 2.02 -2.73
CA HIS A 54 -9.10 3.45 -3.00
C HIS A 54 -7.79 4.14 -2.56
N GLU A 55 -7.26 3.79 -1.38
CA GLU A 55 -5.95 4.29 -0.93
C GLU A 55 -4.81 3.87 -1.88
N TRP A 56 -4.87 2.66 -2.44
CA TRP A 56 -3.91 2.19 -3.45
C TRP A 56 -3.97 3.04 -4.73
N GLN A 57 -5.17 3.32 -5.23
CA GLN A 57 -5.37 4.16 -6.40
C GLN A 57 -4.82 5.57 -6.17
N LEU A 58 -5.10 6.17 -5.01
CA LEU A 58 -4.55 7.48 -4.63
C LEU A 58 -3.02 7.48 -4.57
N GLN A 59 -2.41 6.40 -4.06
CA GLN A 59 -0.95 6.26 -4.03
C GLN A 59 -0.37 6.19 -5.45
N ARG A 60 -1.01 5.44 -6.34
CA ARG A 60 -0.63 5.32 -7.76
C ARG A 60 -0.77 6.63 -8.53
N GLU A 61 -1.84 7.39 -8.29
CA GLU A 61 -2.02 8.73 -8.88
C GLU A 61 -0.90 9.68 -8.43
N ARG A 62 -0.48 9.59 -7.15
CA ARG A 62 0.66 10.36 -6.64
C ARG A 62 1.99 9.96 -7.27
N GLU A 63 2.19 8.68 -7.58
CA GLU A 63 3.39 8.18 -8.26
C GLU A 63 3.40 8.50 -9.77
N GLY A 64 2.26 8.37 -10.46
CA GLY A 64 2.13 8.61 -11.91
C GLY A 64 2.22 10.09 -12.33
N HIS A 65 1.96 11.02 -11.42
CA HIS A 65 2.06 12.48 -11.66
C HIS A 65 3.40 13.10 -11.24
N GLY A 66 4.41 12.33 -10.81
CA GLY A 66 5.74 12.86 -10.49
C GLY A 66 5.75 13.83 -9.31
N VAL A 67 5.48 13.37 -8.09
CA VAL A 67 5.57 14.25 -6.90
C VAL A 67 6.92 14.09 -6.21
N GLN A 68 7.83 15.02 -6.53
CA GLN A 68 8.83 15.53 -5.59
C GLN A 68 8.12 15.85 -4.26
N GLN A 69 8.15 14.94 -3.28
CA GLN A 69 7.85 15.32 -1.89
C GLN A 69 9.06 16.04 -1.30
N ARG A 70 9.28 17.27 -1.76
CA ARG A 70 9.90 18.28 -0.89
C ARG A 70 8.79 18.92 -0.07
N LYS A 71 9.04 18.97 1.25
CA LYS A 71 8.48 19.82 2.30
C LYS A 71 7.52 19.12 3.27
N VAL A 72 8.07 18.70 4.39
CA VAL A 72 7.55 19.17 5.68
C VAL A 72 8.59 20.14 6.23
N SER A 73 8.32 21.44 6.04
CA SER A 73 8.92 22.49 6.85
C SER A 73 8.43 22.31 8.29
N ARG A 74 9.31 22.56 9.27
CA ARG A 74 8.93 22.77 10.68
C ARG A 74 7.93 23.90 10.82
#